data_AF-A0A2G5U1M9-F1
#
_entry.id   AF-A0A2G5U1M9-F1
#
_cell.length_a   1.000
_cell.length_b   1.000
_cell.length_c   1.000
_cell.angle_alpha   90.00
_cell.angle_beta   90.00
_cell.angle_gamma   90.00
#
_symmetry.space_group_name_H-M   'P 1'
#
loop_
_entity.id
_entity.type
_entity.pdbx_description
1 polymer ?
#
loop_
_entity_poly.entity_id
_entity_poly.type
_entity_poly.pdbx_seq_one_letter_code
_entity_poly.pdbx_strand_id
1 'polypeptide(L)'
;MFTKNPRPSSPNSSNKSTRFQVTRDFRIENRLSGKILVTITNLKENNSLVTILEGNICDIIRGMPDYTAKGFRFDGPAAVYETRGQCIFRYGIEQKVRINEFSLGSSSSRRY
;
A
#
# COMPACT_ATOMS: atom_id res chain seq x y z
N MET A 1 -65.74 -10.26 4.48
CA MET A 1 -64.44 -10.11 5.18
C MET A 1 -63.72 -8.92 4.57
N PHE A 2 -63.64 -7.77 5.27
CA PHE A 2 -62.90 -6.60 4.77
C PHE A 2 -61.47 -6.65 5.29
N THR A 3 -60.51 -6.84 4.39
CA THR A 3 -59.08 -6.67 4.68
C THR A 3 -58.80 -5.18 4.86
N LYS A 4 -58.49 -4.73 6.08
CA LYS A 4 -58.01 -3.36 6.30
C LYS A 4 -56.68 -3.19 5.56
N ASN A 5 -56.62 -2.26 4.62
CA ASN A 5 -55.35 -1.88 3.99
C ASN A 5 -54.38 -1.36 5.07
N PRO A 6 -53.10 -1.77 5.04
CA PRO A 6 -52.10 -1.29 6.00
C PRO A 6 -51.91 0.23 5.89
N ARG A 7 -51.71 0.89 7.03
CA ARG A 7 -51.52 2.35 7.11
C ARG A 7 -50.20 2.75 6.42
N PRO A 8 -50.14 3.93 5.76
CA PRO A 8 -48.92 4.39 5.12
C PRO A 8 -47.82 4.65 6.16
N SER A 9 -46.62 4.16 5.86
CA SER A 9 -45.43 4.27 6.68
C SER A 9 -44.26 4.78 5.84
N SER A 10 -43.25 5.35 6.49
CA SER A 10 -42.00 5.74 5.84
C SER A 10 -40.83 4.99 6.47
N PRO A 11 -40.11 4.16 5.69
CA PRO A 11 -38.90 3.54 6.15
C PRO A 11 -37.75 4.55 6.14
N ASN A 12 -36.99 4.59 7.23
CA ASN A 12 -35.70 5.24 7.29
C ASN A 12 -34.61 4.19 7.52
N SER A 13 -33.51 4.27 6.78
CA SER A 13 -32.39 3.34 6.91
C SER A 13 -31.15 4.06 7.41
N SER A 14 -30.43 3.42 8.32
CA SER A 14 -29.09 3.85 8.73
C SER A 14 -28.11 2.72 8.47
N ASN A 15 -26.95 3.09 7.94
CA ASN A 15 -25.86 2.16 7.66
C ASN A 15 -24.66 2.52 8.53
N LYS A 16 -24.14 1.56 9.28
CA LYS A 16 -22.90 1.69 10.04
C LYS A 16 -21.91 0.64 9.56
N SER A 17 -20.73 1.09 9.13
CA SER A 17 -19.61 0.22 8.76
C SER A 17 -18.51 0.33 9.82
N THR A 18 -18.10 -0.81 10.36
CA THR A 18 -16.97 -0.93 11.28
C THR A 18 -15.72 -1.27 10.47
N ARG A 19 -14.70 -0.42 10.57
CA ARG A 19 -13.38 -0.67 9.98
C ARG A 19 -12.36 -1.02 11.04
N PHE A 20 -11.37 -1.79 10.64
CA PHE A 20 -10.23 -2.12 11.47
C PHE A 20 -8.95 -1.76 10.74
N GLN A 21 -7.94 -1.40 11.54
CA GLN A 21 -6.61 -1.08 11.06
C GLN A 21 -5.61 -2.00 11.74
N VAL A 22 -4.76 -2.63 10.93
CA VAL A 22 -3.63 -3.42 11.42
C VAL A 22 -2.35 -2.83 10.85
N THR A 23 -1.39 -2.62 11.74
CA THR A 23 -0.03 -2.26 11.38
C THR A 23 0.86 -3.49 11.55
N ARG A 24 1.65 -3.82 10.53
CA ARG A 24 2.63 -4.92 10.56
C ARG A 24 3.96 -4.47 10.01
N ASP A 25 5.03 -4.91 10.63
CA ASP A 25 6.37 -4.75 10.08
C ASP A 25 6.66 -5.90 9.12
N PHE A 26 7.42 -5.62 8.07
CA PHE A 26 7.87 -6.61 7.10
C PHE A 26 9.38 -6.49 6.88
N ARG A 27 9.98 -7.62 6.46
CA ARG A 27 11.38 -7.71 6.05
C ARG A 27 11.44 -8.45 4.72
N ILE A 28 12.21 -7.91 3.79
CA ILE A 28 12.46 -8.51 2.47
C ILE A 28 13.96 -8.69 2.34
N GLU A 29 14.40 -9.93 2.18
CA GLU A 29 15.78 -10.22 1.78
C GLU A 29 15.89 -10.11 0.27
N ASN A 30 16.86 -9.32 -0.19
CA ASN A 30 17.14 -9.12 -1.60
C ASN A 30 18.51 -9.68 -1.93
N ARG A 31 18.64 -10.31 -3.10
CA ARG A 31 19.90 -10.83 -3.65
C ARG A 31 20.19 -10.13 -4.97
N LEU A 32 21.34 -9.48 -5.05
CA LEU A 32 21.79 -8.71 -6.21
C LEU A 32 23.06 -9.33 -6.78
N SER A 33 23.05 -9.63 -8.08
CA SER A 33 24.21 -10.12 -8.82
C SER A 33 24.10 -9.68 -10.27
N GLY A 34 25.24 -9.56 -10.95
CA GLY A 34 25.28 -9.14 -12.35
C GLY A 34 26.39 -8.14 -12.65
N LYS A 35 26.33 -7.58 -13.85
CA LYS A 35 27.31 -6.61 -14.35
C LYS A 35 26.66 -5.26 -14.53
N ILE A 36 27.39 -4.21 -14.20
CA ILE A 36 27.06 -2.82 -14.54
C ILE A 36 27.84 -2.46 -15.80
N LEU A 37 27.13 -1.87 -16.75
CA LEU A 37 27.71 -1.24 -17.94
C LEU A 37 27.57 0.27 -17.79
N VAL A 38 28.67 0.99 -17.89
CA VAL A 38 28.72 2.46 -17.84
C VAL A 38 29.17 2.97 -19.20
N THR A 39 28.27 3.66 -19.89
CA THR A 39 28.56 4.30 -21.17
C THR A 39 29.03 5.73 -20.93
N ILE A 40 30.22 6.07 -21.41
CA ILE A 40 30.79 7.41 -21.31
C ILE A 40 30.61 8.11 -22.66
N THR A 41 29.96 9.27 -22.65
CA THR A 41 29.71 10.07 -23.85
C THR A 41 30.25 11.49 -23.69
N ASN A 42 30.59 12.12 -24.81
CA ASN A 42 31.04 13.52 -24.85
C ASN A 42 29.86 14.44 -25.21
N LEU A 43 29.34 15.15 -24.21
CA LEU A 43 28.22 16.09 -24.40
C LEU A 43 28.55 17.23 -25.38
N LYS A 44 29.83 17.62 -25.48
CA LYS A 44 30.27 18.72 -26.36
C LYS A 44 30.36 18.30 -27.83
N GLU A 45 30.41 17.00 -28.09
CA GLU A 45 30.52 16.41 -29.43
C GLU A 45 29.26 15.58 -29.74
N ASN A 46 28.08 16.20 -29.64
CA ASN A 46 26.80 15.57 -29.97
C ASN A 46 26.58 14.20 -29.26
N ASN A 47 27.00 14.10 -27.99
CA ASN A 47 26.95 12.86 -27.22
C ASN A 47 27.70 11.69 -27.87
N SER A 48 28.80 11.96 -28.57
CA SER A 48 29.64 10.91 -29.17
C SER A 48 30.06 9.90 -28.11
N LEU A 49 30.04 8.61 -28.48
CA LEU A 49 30.49 7.54 -27.61
C LEU A 49 32.01 7.64 -27.42
N VAL A 50 32.44 7.77 -26.18
CA VAL A 50 33.87 7.76 -25.82
C VAL A 50 34.30 6.33 -25.52
N THR A 51 33.61 5.65 -24.60
CA THR A 51 33.93 4.28 -24.21
C THR A 51 32.80 3.64 -23.40
N ILE A 52 32.90 2.33 -23.16
CA ILE A 52 32.01 1.56 -22.28
C ILE A 52 32.88 0.87 -21.23
N LEU A 53 32.54 1.05 -19.96
CA LEU A 53 33.16 0.35 -18.83
C LEU A 53 32.21 -0.75 -18.34
N GLU A 54 32.77 -1.91 -18.01
CA GLU A 54 32.03 -3.04 -17.46
C GLU A 54 32.60 -3.41 -16.10
N GLY A 55 31.72 -3.65 -15.12
CA GLY A 55 32.14 -4.08 -13.78
C GLY A 55 31.12 -4.98 -13.11
N ASN A 56 31.58 -5.94 -12.29
CA ASN A 56 30.69 -6.77 -11.48
C ASN A 56 30.12 -5.94 -10.33
N ILE A 57 28.79 -5.94 -10.15
CA ILE A 57 28.12 -5.19 -9.08
C ILE A 57 28.65 -5.54 -7.70
N CYS A 58 28.98 -6.82 -7.45
CA CYS A 58 29.44 -7.26 -6.15
C CYS A 58 30.82 -6.69 -5.83
N ASP A 59 31.71 -6.62 -6.82
CA ASP A 59 33.06 -6.09 -6.63
C ASP A 59 33.02 -4.57 -6.47
N ILE A 60 32.13 -3.89 -7.20
CA ILE A 60 31.86 -2.46 -7.02
C ILE A 60 31.39 -2.17 -5.59
N ILE A 61 30.44 -2.94 -5.06
CA ILE A 61 29.94 -2.77 -3.69
C ILE A 61 31.04 -3.08 -2.66
N ARG A 62 31.85 -4.15 -2.87
CA ARG A 62 32.98 -4.48 -1.99
C ARG A 62 34.06 -3.41 -1.96
N GLY A 63 34.23 -2.68 -3.06
CA GLY A 63 35.18 -1.57 -3.16
C GLY A 63 34.77 -0.35 -2.31
N MET A 64 33.53 -0.27 -1.83
CA MET A 64 33.09 0.81 -0.95
C MET A 64 33.57 0.58 0.49
N PRO A 65 34.15 1.57 1.18
CA PRO A 65 34.71 1.39 2.52
C PRO A 65 33.65 1.08 3.60
N ASP A 66 32.38 1.44 3.38
CA ASP A 66 31.30 1.33 4.38
C ASP A 66 30.15 0.41 3.96
N TYR A 67 30.37 -0.53 3.02
CA TYR A 67 29.29 -1.37 2.47
C TYR A 67 28.54 -2.18 3.54
N THR A 68 29.22 -2.66 4.58
CA THR A 68 28.62 -3.39 5.70
C THR A 68 27.72 -2.50 6.54
N ALA A 69 28.13 -1.25 6.79
CA ALA A 69 27.33 -0.25 7.50
C ALA A 69 26.08 0.14 6.70
N LYS A 70 26.13 0.06 5.36
CA LYS A 70 24.97 0.21 4.47
C LYS A 70 24.06 -1.03 4.41
N GLY A 71 24.38 -2.10 5.14
CA GLY A 71 23.55 -3.29 5.25
C GLY A 71 23.79 -4.34 4.16
N PHE A 72 24.85 -4.20 3.36
CA PHE A 72 25.24 -5.24 2.41
C PHE A 72 26.07 -6.32 3.10
N ARG A 73 25.70 -7.58 2.83
CA ARG A 73 26.50 -8.78 3.11
C ARG A 73 26.71 -9.53 1.80
N PHE A 74 27.61 -10.50 1.77
CA PHE A 74 27.86 -11.29 0.56
C PHE A 74 27.59 -12.77 0.82
N ASP A 75 26.89 -13.41 -0.11
CA ASP A 75 26.64 -14.84 -0.12
C ASP A 75 27.02 -15.39 -1.51
N GLY A 76 28.22 -15.97 -1.58
CA GLY A 76 28.85 -16.37 -2.83
C GLY A 76 29.00 -15.21 -3.83
N PRO A 77 28.48 -15.34 -5.06
CA PRO A 77 28.58 -14.31 -6.10
C PRO A 77 27.48 -13.22 -5.99
N ALA A 78 26.67 -13.20 -4.93
CA ALA A 78 25.60 -12.24 -4.74
C ALA A 78 25.82 -11.33 -3.53
N ALA A 79 25.52 -10.04 -3.70
CA ALA A 79 25.31 -9.11 -2.61
C ALA A 79 23.90 -9.32 -2.04
N VAL A 80 23.78 -9.43 -0.73
CA VAL A 80 22.52 -9.63 -0.02
C VAL A 80 22.26 -8.43 0.88
N TYR A 81 21.04 -7.93 0.89
CA TYR A 81 20.63 -6.83 1.77
C TYR A 81 19.17 -6.99 2.19
N GLU A 82 18.83 -6.45 3.36
CA GLU A 82 17.48 -6.53 3.91
C GLU A 82 16.78 -5.17 3.80
N THR A 83 15.60 -5.16 3.18
CA THR A 83 14.70 -4.01 3.21
C THR A 83 13.67 -4.22 4.32
N ARG A 84 13.60 -3.26 5.25
CA ARG A 84 12.60 -3.24 6.32
C ARG A 84 11.57 -2.18 6.04
N GLY A 85 10.32 -2.48 6.31
CA GLY A 85 9.26 -1.50 6.21
C GLY A 85 8.08 -1.86 7.09
N GLN A 86 7.09 -0.98 7.07
CA GLN A 86 5.85 -1.17 7.79
C GLN A 86 4.69 -1.03 6.81
N CYS A 87 3.75 -1.97 6.89
CA CYS A 87 2.51 -1.94 6.12
C CYS A 87 1.32 -1.69 7.05
N ILE A 88 0.39 -0.88 6.56
CA ILE A 88 -0.87 -0.55 7.24
C ILE A 88 -2.01 -1.07 6.39
N PHE A 89 -2.73 -2.06 6.92
CA PHE A 89 -3.90 -2.63 6.27
C PHE A 89 -5.16 -2.06 6.92
N ARG A 90 -6.08 -1.55 6.08
CA ARG A 90 -7.41 -1.10 6.49
C ARG A 90 -8.45 -1.91 5.77
N TYR A 91 -9.32 -2.57 6.52
CA TYR A 91 -10.39 -3.39 5.96
C TYR A 91 -11.68 -3.26 6.77
N GLY A 92 -12.82 -3.41 6.09
CA GLY A 92 -14.12 -3.48 6.75
C GLY A 92 -14.29 -4.83 7.43
N ILE A 93 -14.73 -4.82 8.69
CA ILE A 93 -15.01 -6.06 9.44
C ILE A 93 -16.49 -6.39 9.41
N GLU A 94 -17.34 -5.36 9.52
CA GLU A 94 -18.77 -5.57 9.67
C GLU A 94 -19.53 -4.39 9.08
N GLN A 95 -20.68 -4.68 8.47
CA GLN A 95 -21.66 -3.69 8.06
C GLN A 95 -23.02 -4.01 8.67
N LYS A 96 -23.58 -3.04 9.41
CA LYS A 96 -24.89 -3.16 10.04
C LYS A 96 -25.86 -2.17 9.40
N VAL A 97 -26.92 -2.70 8.80
CA VAL A 97 -28.05 -1.93 8.29
C VAL A 97 -29.18 -1.99 9.30
N ARG A 98 -29.69 -0.83 9.73
CA ARG A 98 -30.88 -0.73 10.57
C ARG A 98 -31.97 -0.01 9.80
N ILE A 99 -33.14 -0.63 9.73
CA ILE A 99 -34.34 -0.07 9.10
C ILE A 99 -35.32 0.23 10.22
N ASN A 100 -35.72 1.48 10.34
CA ASN A 100 -36.74 1.93 11.28
C ASN A 100 -37.94 2.42 10.46
N GLU A 101 -39.13 1.97 10.81
CA GLU A 101 -40.36 2.35 10.14
C GLU A 101 -41.21 3.19 11.08
N PHE A 102 -41.69 4.33 10.59
CA PHE A 102 -42.57 5.23 11.34
C PHE A 102 -43.90 5.40 10.61
N SER A 103 -44.99 5.40 11.35
CA SER A 103 -46.32 5.67 10.81
C SER A 103 -46.44 7.13 10.38
N LEU A 104 -46.93 7.38 9.17
CA LEU A 104 -47.09 8.73 8.61
C LEU A 104 -48.22 9.56 9.26
N GLY A 105 -48.90 9.02 10.30
CA GLY A 105 -50.10 9.60 10.90
C GLY A 105 -49.95 10.19 12.32
N SER A 106 -48.75 10.17 12.92
CA SER A 106 -48.53 10.80 14.23
C SER A 106 -47.56 11.98 14.09
N SER A 107 -47.96 12.98 13.33
CA SER A 107 -47.52 14.35 13.60
C SER A 107 -48.01 14.69 15.00
N SER A 108 -47.16 14.47 16.01
CA SER A 108 -47.29 15.17 17.28
C SER A 108 -47.18 16.64 16.94
N SER A 109 -48.34 17.28 16.81
CA SER A 109 -48.52 18.71 16.68
C SER A 109 -47.74 19.36 17.82
N ARG A 110 -46.51 19.78 17.54
CA ARG A 110 -45.71 20.57 18.46
C ARG A 110 -46.29 21.98 18.37
N ARG A 111 -47.40 22.21 19.07
CA ARG A 111 -47.91 23.55 19.36
C ARG A 111 -47.23 24.02 20.65
N TYR A 112 -46.50 25.13 20.50
CA TYR A 112 -45.98 26.08 21.48
C TYR A 112 -45.57 25.54 22.85
#